data_AF-A0A5J4TPJ1-F1
#
_entry.id   AF-A0A5J4TPJ1-F1
#
_cell.length_a   1.000
_cell.length_b   1.000
_cell.length_c   1.000
_cell.angle_alpha   90.00
_cell.angle_beta   90.00
_cell.angle_gamma   90.00
#
_symmetry.space_group_name_H-M   'P 1'
#
loop_
_entity.id
_entity.type
_entity.pdbx_description
1 polymer ?
#
loop_
_entity_poly.entity_id
_entity_poly.type
_entity_poly.pdbx_seq_one_letter_code
_entity_poly.pdbx_strand_id
1 'polypeptide(L)'
;MIYISSGQVTFDGFTASTITLEDGSFISKKGPGDLIITNSKFTNIVRNKNGNGAAINAELTSSSGNVLITGTTQTPPTSFSGCTVPLTENSTLNRGGAIFLDISSGTSKYDLSKATYTNCNAYRGKNLYIVANDLRVAVPEGTDAKLGSGYNTELNPDNLMGSVKVQETTLFPIPLYYLNTHIALNTFHVKNPTTAYSYGSGHDNVGCGHQNWPCLNIDYALQQSLSRYPTIDSNERIVGIISGYQLNKDNFINSAPHNTIIRNNLNAQNLATTILSNIEVTSVGQFVVLSGNVEFNLLNFQVQSGGAVNDGIIKDNSPQSAITITNCQMHMANTVQQIERRLLHIQYGTLTIDNLNVNSISTQRSIIQITDTAQLVKIINSKFENITRSQTEQTTGGVIECNIVGISGG
;
A
#
# COMPACT_ATOMS: atom_id res chain seq x y z
N MET A 1 35.22 -11.31 -17.30
CA MET A 1 33.86 -10.76 -17.50
C MET A 1 33.24 -11.47 -18.69
N ILE A 2 31.98 -11.88 -18.58
CA ILE A 2 31.28 -12.62 -19.63
C ILE A 2 30.15 -11.74 -20.15
N TYR A 3 30.18 -11.44 -21.45
CA TYR A 3 29.15 -10.65 -22.11
C TYR A 3 28.37 -11.53 -23.08
N ILE A 4 27.05 -11.61 -22.89
CA ILE A 4 26.18 -12.46 -23.70
C ILE A 4 25.44 -11.57 -24.71
N SER A 5 25.95 -11.57 -25.94
CA SER A 5 25.40 -10.81 -27.08
C SER A 5 24.48 -11.65 -27.97
N SER A 6 24.70 -12.96 -28.08
CA SER A 6 23.88 -13.90 -28.86
C SER A 6 24.17 -15.34 -28.42
N GLY A 7 23.37 -16.30 -28.89
CA GLY A 7 23.55 -17.73 -28.61
C GLY A 7 23.23 -18.14 -27.17
N GLN A 8 23.23 -19.43 -26.88
CA GLN A 8 22.99 -19.93 -25.52
C GLN A 8 24.32 -20.08 -24.78
N VAL A 9 24.40 -19.55 -23.55
CA VAL A 9 25.50 -19.78 -22.61
C VAL A 9 24.96 -20.55 -21.42
N THR A 10 25.59 -21.69 -21.12
CA THR A 10 25.21 -22.56 -20.01
C THR A 10 26.35 -22.70 -19.02
N PHE A 11 26.07 -22.42 -17.75
CA PHE A 11 26.94 -22.77 -16.63
C PHE A 11 26.32 -23.95 -15.88
N ASP A 12 27.04 -25.07 -15.81
CA ASP A 12 26.66 -26.23 -15.02
C ASP A 12 27.84 -26.64 -14.15
N GLY A 13 27.65 -26.70 -12.83
CA GLY A 13 28.72 -26.99 -11.89
C GLY A 13 29.81 -25.91 -11.81
N PHE A 14 29.59 -24.72 -12.37
CA PHE A 14 30.61 -23.68 -12.46
C PHE A 14 30.86 -23.03 -11.09
N THR A 15 32.11 -22.71 -10.77
CA THR A 15 32.46 -21.96 -9.56
C THR A 15 33.26 -20.70 -9.91
N ALA A 16 32.73 -19.55 -9.50
CA ALA A 16 33.42 -18.26 -9.48
C ALA A 16 33.62 -17.84 -8.03
N SER A 17 34.84 -17.45 -7.66
CA SER A 17 35.18 -17.11 -6.28
C SER A 17 36.20 -15.97 -6.22
N THR A 18 36.03 -15.08 -5.22
CA THR A 18 36.99 -14.02 -4.88
C THR A 18 37.38 -13.15 -6.08
N ILE A 19 36.38 -12.68 -6.81
CA ILE A 19 36.58 -11.84 -8.00
C ILE A 19 36.27 -10.40 -7.60
N THR A 20 37.23 -9.50 -7.81
CA THR A 20 37.04 -8.06 -7.68
C THR A 20 36.99 -7.42 -9.06
N LEU A 21 35.89 -6.74 -9.35
CA LEU A 21 35.63 -6.04 -10.60
C LEU A 21 35.77 -4.54 -10.34
N GLU A 22 36.61 -3.88 -11.14
CA GLU A 22 36.70 -2.42 -11.12
C GLU A 22 35.39 -1.80 -11.62
N ASP A 23 34.82 -2.34 -12.69
CA ASP A 23 33.52 -1.94 -13.24
C ASP A 23 32.79 -3.16 -13.85
N GLY A 24 31.51 -3.00 -14.15
CA GLY A 24 30.64 -4.02 -14.70
C GLY A 24 30.21 -5.11 -13.70
N SER A 25 29.57 -6.14 -14.23
CA SER A 25 29.17 -7.36 -13.52
C SER A 25 30.02 -8.53 -13.98
N PHE A 26 30.06 -9.64 -13.23
CA PHE A 26 30.78 -10.84 -13.68
C PHE A 26 30.16 -11.38 -14.98
N ILE A 27 28.83 -11.44 -15.03
CA ILE A 27 28.02 -11.76 -16.21
C ILE A 27 27.15 -10.55 -16.56
N SER A 28 27.29 -10.06 -17.78
CA SER A 28 26.47 -8.98 -18.35
C SER A 28 25.63 -9.53 -19.51
N LYS A 29 24.32 -9.35 -19.42
CA LYS A 29 23.34 -9.99 -20.30
C LYS A 29 22.43 -8.93 -20.94
N LYS A 30 22.62 -8.65 -22.23
CA LYS A 30 21.81 -7.65 -22.96
C LYS A 30 21.29 -8.14 -24.32
N GLY A 31 21.90 -9.19 -24.87
CA GLY A 31 21.55 -9.70 -26.20
C GLY A 31 20.41 -10.75 -26.23
N PRO A 32 20.01 -11.19 -27.43
CA PRO A 32 19.04 -12.27 -27.68
C PRO A 32 19.46 -13.65 -27.19
N GLY A 33 20.73 -13.83 -26.79
CA GLY A 33 21.21 -15.12 -26.28
C GLY A 33 20.55 -15.54 -24.97
N ASP A 34 20.55 -16.81 -24.64
CA ASP A 34 20.02 -17.33 -23.37
C ASP A 34 21.16 -17.52 -22.35
N LEU A 35 20.91 -17.18 -21.08
CA LEU A 35 21.76 -17.49 -19.94
C LEU A 35 21.08 -18.58 -19.10
N ILE A 36 21.69 -19.76 -19.05
CA ILE A 36 21.22 -20.88 -18.23
C ILE A 36 22.27 -21.19 -17.18
N ILE A 37 21.88 -21.23 -15.90
CA ILE A 37 22.77 -21.52 -14.77
C ILE A 37 22.16 -22.64 -13.94
N THR A 38 22.93 -23.70 -13.75
CA THR A 38 22.56 -24.88 -12.96
C THR A 38 23.73 -25.27 -12.05
N ASN A 39 23.44 -25.73 -10.84
CA ASN A 39 24.41 -26.30 -9.89
C ASN A 39 25.70 -25.45 -9.67
N SER A 40 25.62 -24.11 -9.78
CA SER A 40 26.81 -23.24 -9.85
C SER A 40 26.99 -22.39 -8.59
N LYS A 41 28.22 -21.95 -8.31
CA LYS A 41 28.55 -21.14 -7.12
C LYS A 41 29.21 -19.82 -7.51
N PHE A 42 28.70 -18.72 -6.98
CA PHE A 42 29.26 -17.38 -7.10
C PHE A 42 29.54 -16.85 -5.71
N THR A 43 30.82 -16.80 -5.33
CA THR A 43 31.24 -16.46 -3.96
C THR A 43 32.16 -15.24 -3.95
N ASN A 44 31.87 -14.25 -3.09
CA ASN A 44 32.70 -13.05 -2.92
C ASN A 44 33.01 -12.35 -4.26
N ILE A 45 31.97 -12.16 -5.09
CA ILE A 45 32.07 -11.36 -6.31
C ILE A 45 31.79 -9.91 -5.93
N VAL A 46 32.81 -9.07 -6.01
CA VAL A 46 32.77 -7.68 -5.53
C VAL A 46 32.94 -6.73 -6.69
N ARG A 47 32.08 -5.70 -6.76
CA ARG A 47 32.22 -4.56 -7.68
C ARG A 47 32.65 -3.33 -6.89
N ASN A 48 33.78 -2.72 -7.27
CA ASN A 48 34.36 -1.58 -6.55
C ASN A 48 33.77 -0.23 -6.96
N LYS A 49 33.43 -0.04 -8.25
CA LYS A 49 32.82 1.21 -8.74
C LYS A 49 31.32 1.07 -8.97
N ASN A 50 30.68 2.21 -9.18
CA ASN A 50 29.23 2.32 -9.31
C ASN A 50 28.65 1.30 -10.30
N GLY A 51 27.55 0.66 -9.89
CA GLY A 51 26.65 -0.08 -10.75
C GLY A 51 25.99 -1.27 -10.07
N ASN A 52 25.24 -2.03 -10.84
CA ASN A 52 24.28 -2.99 -10.31
C ASN A 52 24.69 -4.43 -10.60
N GLY A 53 24.29 -5.37 -9.74
CA GLY A 53 24.47 -6.81 -9.95
C GLY A 53 25.93 -7.23 -10.00
N ALA A 54 26.58 -7.53 -8.87
CA ALA A 54 28.00 -7.91 -8.91
C ALA A 54 28.23 -9.21 -9.69
N ALA A 55 27.36 -10.21 -9.51
CA ALA A 55 27.43 -11.47 -10.23
C ALA A 55 26.72 -11.37 -11.59
N ILE A 56 25.46 -10.93 -11.60
CA ILE A 56 24.63 -10.89 -12.82
C ILE A 56 23.98 -9.51 -12.94
N ASN A 57 24.15 -8.89 -14.11
CA ASN A 57 23.40 -7.71 -14.52
C ASN A 57 22.77 -7.99 -15.88
N ALA A 58 21.43 -7.97 -15.93
CA ALA A 58 20.68 -8.34 -17.12
C ALA A 58 19.62 -7.30 -17.52
N GLU A 59 19.51 -7.08 -18.83
CA GLU A 59 18.45 -6.28 -19.46
C GLU A 59 17.51 -7.23 -20.23
N LEU A 60 16.24 -7.22 -19.86
CA LEU A 60 15.21 -8.13 -20.37
C LEU A 60 14.12 -7.37 -21.14
N THR A 61 14.23 -7.45 -22.46
CA THR A 61 13.29 -6.91 -23.46
C THR A 61 12.56 -8.03 -24.20
N SER A 62 11.57 -7.70 -25.02
CA SER A 62 10.90 -8.63 -25.95
C SER A 62 11.86 -9.31 -26.94
N SER A 63 13.03 -8.74 -27.21
CA SER A 63 14.06 -9.33 -28.10
C SER A 63 15.25 -9.96 -27.36
N SER A 64 15.43 -9.71 -26.07
CA SER A 64 16.47 -10.36 -25.26
C SER A 64 16.24 -11.87 -25.12
N GLY A 65 17.27 -12.67 -24.85
CA GLY A 65 17.06 -14.05 -24.41
C GLY A 65 16.87 -14.15 -22.89
N ASN A 66 16.67 -15.37 -22.40
CA ASN A 66 16.26 -15.68 -21.04
C ASN A 66 17.42 -15.61 -20.03
N VAL A 67 17.08 -15.47 -18.74
CA VAL A 67 17.96 -15.66 -17.58
C VAL A 67 17.35 -16.73 -16.67
N LEU A 68 17.85 -17.96 -16.80
CA LEU A 68 17.27 -19.14 -16.17
C LEU A 68 18.26 -19.72 -15.15
N ILE A 69 18.01 -19.51 -13.87
CA ILE A 69 18.65 -20.24 -12.77
C ILE A 69 17.71 -21.40 -12.40
N THR A 70 17.89 -22.49 -13.13
CA THR A 70 17.05 -23.67 -13.09
C THR A 70 17.89 -24.88 -12.66
N GLY A 71 17.29 -26.08 -12.64
CA GLY A 71 17.99 -27.31 -12.27
C GLY A 71 17.20 -28.20 -11.31
N THR A 72 17.80 -29.34 -10.97
CA THR A 72 17.18 -30.32 -10.08
C THR A 72 17.33 -29.92 -8.60
N THR A 73 16.56 -30.54 -7.71
CA THR A 73 16.69 -30.42 -6.25
C THR A 73 18.02 -30.94 -5.69
N GLN A 74 18.97 -31.31 -6.55
CA GLN A 74 20.25 -31.83 -6.11
C GLN A 74 21.09 -30.75 -5.42
N THR A 75 21.73 -31.19 -4.36
CA THR A 75 22.51 -30.38 -3.44
C THR A 75 23.95 -30.28 -3.94
N PRO A 76 24.57 -29.09 -3.98
CA PRO A 76 24.03 -27.80 -3.59
C PRO A 76 23.33 -27.06 -4.77
N PRO A 77 22.24 -26.31 -4.48
CA PRO A 77 21.61 -25.44 -5.46
C PRO A 77 22.56 -24.35 -5.95
N THR A 78 22.18 -23.65 -7.04
CA THR A 78 22.95 -22.48 -7.48
C THR A 78 22.97 -21.43 -6.37
N SER A 79 24.16 -21.03 -5.92
CA SER A 79 24.32 -20.16 -4.74
C SER A 79 25.10 -18.90 -5.04
N PHE A 80 24.61 -17.78 -4.51
CA PHE A 80 25.28 -16.49 -4.50
C PHE A 80 25.61 -16.12 -3.04
N SER A 81 26.90 -16.03 -2.72
CA SER A 81 27.36 -15.76 -1.36
C SER A 81 28.34 -14.60 -1.33
N GLY A 82 28.15 -13.61 -0.46
CA GLY A 82 29.10 -12.49 -0.30
C GLY A 82 29.21 -11.56 -1.51
N CYS A 83 28.35 -11.70 -2.52
CA CYS A 83 28.34 -10.83 -3.69
C CYS A 83 27.97 -9.39 -3.29
N THR A 84 28.79 -8.41 -3.68
CA THR A 84 28.67 -7.03 -3.17
C THR A 84 28.87 -6.01 -4.28
N VAL A 85 28.00 -5.01 -4.32
CA VAL A 85 28.18 -3.75 -5.07
C VAL A 85 28.49 -2.61 -4.10
N PRO A 86 28.92 -1.42 -4.54
CA PRO A 86 29.19 -0.32 -3.62
C PRO A 86 27.98 0.00 -2.74
N LEU A 87 28.23 0.41 -1.49
CA LEU A 87 27.17 0.69 -0.52
C LEU A 87 26.82 2.18 -0.42
N THR A 88 27.46 3.00 -1.25
CA THR A 88 27.19 4.43 -1.32
C THR A 88 25.84 4.67 -1.96
N GLU A 89 25.09 5.61 -1.37
CA GLU A 89 23.81 6.04 -1.89
C GLU A 89 23.95 6.52 -3.33
N ASN A 90 23.15 5.93 -4.20
CA ASN A 90 23.03 6.34 -5.59
C ASN A 90 21.59 6.13 -6.04
N SER A 91 21.02 7.15 -6.67
CA SER A 91 19.60 7.15 -7.03
C SER A 91 19.24 6.12 -8.11
N THR A 92 20.21 5.60 -8.88
CA THR A 92 19.99 4.67 -10.00
C THR A 92 20.95 3.47 -10.04
N LEU A 93 22.08 3.54 -9.32
CA LEU A 93 23.12 2.51 -9.29
C LEU A 93 23.23 1.87 -7.90
N ASN A 94 24.16 0.92 -7.75
CA ASN A 94 24.50 0.24 -6.49
C ASN A 94 23.39 -0.64 -5.92
N ARG A 95 22.67 -1.33 -6.81
CA ARG A 95 21.50 -2.16 -6.50
C ARG A 95 21.73 -3.62 -6.87
N GLY A 96 21.09 -4.53 -6.13
CA GLY A 96 21.16 -5.96 -6.43
C GLY A 96 22.57 -6.50 -6.19
N GLY A 97 22.92 -6.84 -4.94
CA GLY A 97 24.29 -7.23 -4.61
C GLY A 97 24.78 -8.43 -5.41
N ALA A 98 23.92 -9.45 -5.56
CA ALA A 98 24.20 -10.57 -6.46
C ALA A 98 23.65 -10.31 -7.86
N ILE A 99 22.35 -10.05 -7.97
CA ILE A 99 21.61 -10.02 -9.24
C ILE A 99 20.87 -8.70 -9.39
N PHE A 100 20.98 -8.10 -10.57
CA PHE A 100 20.16 -6.99 -11.01
C PHE A 100 19.48 -7.31 -12.34
N LEU A 101 18.16 -7.07 -12.42
CA LEU A 101 17.37 -7.22 -13.64
C LEU A 101 16.70 -5.88 -14.00
N ASP A 102 16.89 -5.41 -15.23
CA ASP A 102 16.10 -4.32 -15.83
C ASP A 102 15.14 -4.91 -16.87
N ILE A 103 13.85 -4.90 -16.57
CA ILE A 103 12.79 -5.57 -17.33
C ILE A 103 11.90 -4.53 -18.00
N SER A 104 12.15 -4.22 -19.27
CA SER A 104 11.31 -3.30 -20.04
C SER A 104 10.06 -3.98 -20.60
N SER A 105 10.20 -5.23 -21.09
CA SER A 105 9.08 -6.01 -21.63
C SER A 105 9.27 -7.54 -21.54
N GLY A 106 10.40 -8.01 -21.01
CA GLY A 106 10.70 -9.45 -20.87
C GLY A 106 10.24 -10.07 -19.54
N THR A 107 9.01 -9.82 -19.08
CA THR A 107 8.54 -10.25 -17.74
C THR A 107 8.51 -11.79 -17.55
N SER A 108 8.41 -12.54 -18.64
CA SER A 108 8.51 -14.01 -18.67
C SER A 108 9.94 -14.55 -18.87
N LYS A 109 10.94 -13.70 -19.09
CA LYS A 109 12.29 -14.10 -19.53
C LYS A 109 13.28 -14.37 -18.41
N TYR A 110 12.79 -14.57 -17.20
CA TYR A 110 13.65 -14.95 -16.09
C TYR A 110 12.98 -16.01 -15.25
N ASP A 111 13.79 -16.87 -14.63
CA ASP A 111 13.38 -17.80 -13.59
C ASP A 111 14.59 -17.95 -12.66
N LEU A 112 14.46 -17.49 -11.42
CA LEU A 112 15.52 -17.58 -10.41
C LEU A 112 15.22 -18.66 -9.36
N SER A 113 14.28 -19.56 -9.63
CA SER A 113 13.72 -20.46 -8.62
C SER A 113 14.69 -21.38 -7.92
N LYS A 114 15.84 -21.66 -8.55
CA LYS A 114 16.92 -22.47 -7.97
C LYS A 114 18.10 -21.66 -7.45
N ALA A 115 17.96 -20.33 -7.36
CA ALA A 115 18.94 -19.48 -6.71
C ALA A 115 18.80 -19.55 -5.18
N THR A 116 19.94 -19.53 -4.50
CA THR A 116 20.06 -19.27 -3.06
C THR A 116 20.98 -18.08 -2.85
N TYR A 117 20.69 -17.27 -1.83
CA TYR A 117 21.47 -16.09 -1.51
C TYR A 117 21.97 -16.16 -0.07
N THR A 118 23.18 -15.67 0.19
CA THR A 118 23.72 -15.59 1.55
C THR A 118 24.68 -14.41 1.68
N ASN A 119 24.47 -13.52 2.65
CA ASN A 119 25.39 -12.43 2.98
C ASN A 119 25.80 -11.53 1.78
N CYS A 120 24.93 -11.37 0.77
CA CYS A 120 25.17 -10.38 -0.29
C CYS A 120 24.86 -8.96 0.22
N ASN A 121 25.37 -7.94 -0.46
CA ASN A 121 25.24 -6.55 -0.01
C ASN A 121 25.14 -5.55 -1.16
N ALA A 122 24.29 -4.53 -0.96
CA ALA A 122 24.06 -3.43 -1.89
C ALA A 122 23.46 -2.23 -1.13
N TYR A 123 23.42 -1.05 -1.76
CA TYR A 123 22.67 0.09 -1.22
C TYR A 123 21.17 -0.23 -1.14
N ARG A 124 20.60 -0.92 -2.15
CA ARG A 124 19.22 -1.45 -2.15
C ARG A 124 19.14 -2.83 -2.80
N GLY A 125 18.30 -3.72 -2.28
CA GLY A 125 18.16 -5.10 -2.78
C GLY A 125 19.47 -5.87 -2.59
N LYS A 126 19.79 -6.26 -1.36
CA LYS A 126 21.08 -6.89 -1.01
C LYS A 126 21.38 -8.11 -1.87
N ASN A 127 20.37 -8.91 -2.19
CA ASN A 127 20.49 -10.10 -3.03
C ASN A 127 20.07 -9.80 -4.47
N LEU A 128 18.83 -9.36 -4.64
CA LEU A 128 18.17 -9.16 -5.92
C LEU A 128 17.56 -7.76 -5.98
N TYR A 129 17.73 -7.09 -7.12
CA TYR A 129 16.98 -5.89 -7.44
C TYR A 129 16.36 -5.97 -8.84
N ILE A 130 15.05 -5.71 -8.94
CA ILE A 130 14.31 -5.70 -10.21
C ILE A 130 13.79 -4.29 -10.53
N VAL A 131 14.18 -3.74 -11.66
CA VAL A 131 13.53 -2.56 -12.24
C VAL A 131 12.59 -3.03 -13.34
N ALA A 132 11.35 -2.55 -13.36
CA ALA A 132 10.41 -2.94 -14.41
C ALA A 132 9.43 -1.82 -14.78
N ASN A 133 9.02 -1.75 -16.06
CA ASN A 133 7.98 -0.81 -16.50
C ASN A 133 6.66 -1.03 -15.74
N ASP A 134 6.29 -2.29 -15.55
CA ASP A 134 5.22 -2.71 -14.65
C ASP A 134 5.79 -3.77 -13.70
N LEU A 135 6.03 -3.37 -12.46
CA LEU A 135 6.65 -4.22 -11.47
C LEU A 135 5.70 -5.33 -10.98
N ARG A 136 4.38 -5.14 -11.05
CA ARG A 136 3.40 -6.18 -10.70
C ARG A 136 3.34 -7.27 -11.74
N VAL A 137 3.46 -6.91 -13.02
CA VAL A 137 3.55 -7.91 -14.09
C VAL A 137 4.90 -8.62 -14.07
N ALA A 138 5.97 -7.92 -13.72
CA ALA A 138 7.30 -8.52 -13.58
C ALA A 138 7.37 -9.49 -12.40
N VAL A 139 6.73 -9.18 -11.28
CA VAL A 139 6.71 -9.98 -10.03
C VAL A 139 5.27 -10.18 -9.58
N PRO A 140 4.51 -11.08 -10.24
CA PRO A 140 3.11 -11.28 -9.91
C PRO A 140 2.93 -12.01 -8.57
N GLU A 141 1.73 -11.91 -8.02
CA GLU A 141 1.34 -12.63 -6.81
C GLU A 141 1.54 -14.15 -6.97
N GLY A 142 2.03 -14.81 -5.92
CA GLY A 142 2.31 -16.26 -5.94
C GLY A 142 3.58 -16.66 -6.70
N THR A 143 4.47 -15.71 -7.03
CA THR A 143 5.76 -15.99 -7.70
C THR A 143 6.98 -15.92 -6.79
N ASP A 144 6.80 -16.08 -5.48
CA ASP A 144 7.89 -16.19 -4.51
C ASP A 144 8.92 -17.26 -4.91
N ALA A 145 8.44 -18.41 -5.38
CA ALA A 145 9.29 -19.47 -5.88
C ALA A 145 10.16 -19.06 -7.07
N LYS A 146 9.77 -18.05 -7.87
CA LYS A 146 10.50 -17.59 -9.07
C LYS A 146 11.69 -16.67 -8.73
N LEU A 147 11.75 -16.12 -7.52
CA LEU A 147 12.79 -15.15 -7.11
C LEU A 147 14.02 -15.82 -6.47
N GLY A 148 13.93 -17.12 -6.20
CA GLY A 148 14.93 -17.89 -5.48
C GLY A 148 14.67 -17.94 -3.98
N SER A 149 15.25 -18.94 -3.33
CA SER A 149 15.06 -19.24 -1.91
C SER A 149 16.18 -18.64 -1.06
N GLY A 150 15.98 -18.55 0.26
CA GLY A 150 17.08 -18.31 1.19
C GLY A 150 16.82 -17.35 2.35
N TYR A 151 15.71 -16.59 2.34
CA TYR A 151 15.35 -15.74 3.49
C TYR A 151 13.84 -15.62 3.62
N ASN A 152 13.35 -15.53 4.86
CA ASN A 152 12.03 -14.99 5.11
C ASN A 152 12.03 -13.54 4.62
N THR A 153 11.44 -13.31 3.45
CA THR A 153 11.42 -12.02 2.74
C THR A 153 10.62 -10.97 3.49
N GLU A 154 9.71 -11.39 4.38
CA GLU A 154 9.00 -10.50 5.30
C GLU A 154 9.95 -9.95 6.37
N LEU A 155 10.81 -10.81 6.95
CA LEU A 155 11.76 -10.41 7.99
C LEU A 155 12.97 -9.65 7.44
N ASN A 156 13.25 -9.76 6.15
CA ASN A 156 14.40 -9.14 5.49
C ASN A 156 13.98 -8.43 4.20
N PRO A 157 13.13 -7.38 4.28
CA PRO A 157 12.54 -6.72 3.12
C PRO A 157 13.58 -6.07 2.20
N ASP A 158 14.78 -5.76 2.71
CA ASP A 158 15.87 -5.15 1.94
C ASP A 158 16.64 -6.15 1.06
N ASN A 159 16.39 -7.46 1.22
CA ASN A 159 17.12 -8.48 0.45
C ASN A 159 16.65 -8.54 -1.00
N LEU A 160 15.34 -8.54 -1.21
CA LEU A 160 14.70 -8.60 -2.52
C LEU A 160 13.87 -7.33 -2.71
N MET A 161 14.36 -6.42 -3.53
CA MET A 161 13.69 -5.16 -3.79
C MET A 161 13.43 -4.98 -5.29
N GLY A 162 12.55 -4.06 -5.62
CA GLY A 162 12.39 -3.59 -6.98
C GLY A 162 11.85 -2.18 -7.05
N SER A 163 11.71 -1.64 -8.24
CA SER A 163 11.09 -0.34 -8.46
C SER A 163 10.43 -0.27 -9.83
N VAL A 164 9.36 0.52 -9.91
CA VAL A 164 8.77 0.87 -11.20
C VAL A 164 9.77 1.74 -11.96
N LYS A 165 9.97 1.43 -13.23
CA LYS A 165 10.82 2.20 -14.14
C LYS A 165 10.09 3.48 -14.49
N VAL A 166 10.43 4.55 -13.78
CA VAL A 166 9.97 5.91 -14.08
C VAL A 166 11.04 6.65 -14.88
N GLN A 167 10.65 7.65 -15.67
CA GLN A 167 11.59 8.54 -16.35
C GLN A 167 12.35 9.45 -15.35
N GLU A 168 11.94 9.47 -14.08
CA GLU A 168 12.58 10.26 -13.03
C GLU A 168 13.93 9.68 -12.59
N THR A 169 14.77 10.57 -12.04
CA THR A 169 16.14 10.28 -11.61
C THR A 169 16.24 9.47 -10.31
N THR A 170 15.12 9.25 -9.61
CA THR A 170 15.10 8.58 -8.30
C THR A 170 14.07 7.46 -8.28
N LEU A 171 14.55 6.22 -8.19
CA LEU A 171 13.70 5.04 -8.10
C LEU A 171 13.41 4.72 -6.63
N PHE A 172 12.12 4.73 -6.25
CA PHE A 172 11.69 4.33 -4.91
C PHE A 172 11.71 2.79 -4.75
N PRO A 173 12.49 2.23 -3.81
CA PRO A 173 12.63 0.79 -3.67
C PRO A 173 11.44 0.18 -2.90
N ILE A 174 10.86 -0.88 -3.47
CA ILE A 174 9.71 -1.61 -2.97
C ILE A 174 10.17 -3.04 -2.65
N PRO A 175 10.02 -3.53 -1.42
CA PRO A 175 10.27 -4.94 -1.10
C PRO A 175 9.37 -5.85 -1.95
N LEU A 176 9.98 -6.80 -2.66
CA LEU A 176 9.25 -7.68 -3.58
C LEU A 176 8.22 -8.57 -2.87
N TYR A 177 8.41 -8.80 -1.57
CA TYR A 177 7.43 -9.48 -0.71
C TYR A 177 6.03 -8.87 -0.82
N TYR A 178 5.91 -7.55 -0.84
CA TYR A 178 4.61 -6.87 -0.89
C TYR A 178 3.95 -6.87 -2.29
N LEU A 179 4.66 -7.37 -3.30
CA LEU A 179 4.14 -7.56 -4.65
C LEU A 179 3.70 -9.01 -4.89
N ASN A 180 4.44 -9.97 -4.34
CA ASN A 180 4.20 -11.39 -4.59
C ASN A 180 3.31 -12.07 -3.55
N THR A 181 2.94 -11.41 -2.44
CA THR A 181 2.06 -11.97 -1.41
C THR A 181 0.66 -11.40 -1.43
N HIS A 182 -0.35 -12.24 -1.20
CA HIS A 182 -1.74 -11.81 -1.11
C HIS A 182 -1.98 -10.84 0.04
N ILE A 183 -2.80 -9.81 -0.17
CA ILE A 183 -3.20 -8.87 0.87
C ILE A 183 -4.26 -9.51 1.75
N ALA A 184 -3.99 -9.64 3.05
CA ALA A 184 -4.86 -10.35 3.96
C ALA A 184 -6.27 -9.76 4.00
N LEU A 185 -7.28 -10.65 3.92
CA LEU A 185 -8.70 -10.32 3.94
C LEU A 185 -9.09 -9.20 2.94
N ASN A 186 -8.34 -9.05 1.83
CA ASN A 186 -8.51 -7.97 0.85
C ASN A 186 -8.56 -6.56 1.47
N THR A 187 -7.95 -6.38 2.66
CA THR A 187 -7.98 -5.13 3.41
C THR A 187 -6.74 -4.30 3.09
N PHE A 188 -6.91 -3.24 2.31
CA PHE A 188 -5.84 -2.34 1.92
C PHE A 188 -5.60 -1.32 3.02
N HIS A 189 -4.48 -1.45 3.72
CA HIS A 189 -4.18 -0.62 4.87
C HIS A 189 -3.67 0.76 4.46
N VAL A 190 -4.03 1.79 5.22
CA VAL A 190 -3.56 3.16 5.04
C VAL A 190 -2.93 3.72 6.30
N LYS A 191 -1.90 4.55 6.13
CA LYS A 191 -1.23 5.30 7.19
C LYS A 191 -0.49 6.48 6.58
N ASN A 192 -0.87 7.71 6.90
CA ASN A 192 -0.10 8.88 6.50
C ASN A 192 0.73 9.41 7.69
N PRO A 193 2.03 9.14 7.73
CA PRO A 193 2.87 9.70 8.79
C PRO A 193 2.98 11.22 8.64
N THR A 194 3.40 11.89 9.71
CA THR A 194 4.08 13.18 9.59
C THR A 194 5.44 12.99 8.88
N THR A 195 5.86 13.97 8.08
CA THR A 195 7.05 13.87 7.21
C THR A 195 8.37 13.77 7.98
N ALA A 196 9.41 13.07 7.49
CA ALA A 196 9.55 12.34 6.21
C ALA A 196 9.21 10.84 6.30
N TYR A 197 9.15 10.15 5.15
CA TYR A 197 8.86 8.71 5.07
C TYR A 197 9.79 7.87 5.96
N SER A 198 9.20 6.92 6.68
CA SER A 198 9.90 5.86 7.41
C SER A 198 9.32 4.49 7.04
N TYR A 199 10.10 3.42 7.22
CA TYR A 199 9.58 2.07 7.00
C TYR A 199 8.35 1.81 7.88
N GLY A 200 7.31 1.21 7.32
CA GLY A 200 6.03 1.03 8.02
C GLY A 200 5.17 2.30 8.11
N SER A 201 5.55 3.35 7.38
CA SER A 201 4.69 4.47 7.05
C SER A 201 4.10 4.31 5.65
N GLY A 202 2.99 4.98 5.36
CA GLY A 202 2.33 4.79 4.08
C GLY A 202 3.06 5.46 2.93
N HIS A 203 3.05 4.78 1.79
CA HIS A 203 3.54 5.31 0.54
C HIS A 203 2.68 4.77 -0.59
N ASP A 204 2.19 5.66 -1.46
CA ASP A 204 1.40 5.27 -2.63
C ASP A 204 2.33 4.73 -3.71
N ASN A 205 2.57 3.43 -3.66
CA ASN A 205 3.34 2.69 -4.66
C ASN A 205 2.64 1.37 -4.98
N VAL A 206 3.08 0.72 -6.06
CA VAL A 206 2.50 -0.54 -6.53
C VAL A 206 2.61 -1.70 -5.54
N GLY A 207 3.41 -1.62 -4.47
CA GLY A 207 3.45 -2.64 -3.42
C GLY A 207 2.52 -2.35 -2.23
N CYS A 208 1.91 -1.17 -2.14
CA CYS A 208 1.17 -0.76 -0.94
C CYS A 208 -0.14 -1.53 -0.71
N GLY A 209 -0.58 -1.52 0.55
CA GLY A 209 -1.87 -2.09 0.99
C GLY A 209 -1.71 -3.14 2.09
N HIS A 210 -0.49 -3.62 2.33
CA HIS A 210 -0.20 -4.50 3.45
C HIS A 210 -0.12 -3.70 4.77
N GLN A 211 -0.36 -4.35 5.90
CA GLN A 211 -0.27 -3.68 7.20
C GLN A 211 1.12 -3.09 7.49
N ASN A 212 2.19 -3.82 7.12
CA ASN A 212 3.58 -3.38 7.29
C ASN A 212 4.10 -2.54 6.10
N TRP A 213 3.29 -2.37 5.05
CA TRP A 213 3.58 -1.55 3.88
C TRP A 213 2.29 -0.86 3.40
N PRO A 214 1.71 0.02 4.23
CA PRO A 214 0.41 0.62 3.95
C PRO A 214 0.50 1.61 2.78
N CYS A 215 -0.64 1.91 2.19
CA CYS A 215 -0.77 3.04 1.28
C CYS A 215 -0.76 4.36 2.08
N LEU A 216 -0.40 5.45 1.41
CA LEU A 216 -0.43 6.78 2.01
C LEU A 216 -1.87 7.31 2.05
N ASN A 217 -2.62 7.13 0.96
CA ASN A 217 -3.94 7.70 0.80
C ASN A 217 -5.04 6.65 0.58
N ILE A 218 -6.26 6.98 1.03
CA ILE A 218 -7.45 6.11 0.93
C ILE A 218 -7.90 5.92 -0.52
N ASP A 219 -7.89 7.00 -1.32
CA ASP A 219 -8.23 6.93 -2.75
C ASP A 219 -7.27 6.01 -3.52
N TYR A 220 -5.97 6.09 -3.21
CA TYR A 220 -4.98 5.20 -3.79
C TYR A 220 -5.18 3.75 -3.33
N ALA A 221 -5.46 3.51 -2.04
CA ALA A 221 -5.75 2.17 -1.52
C ALA A 221 -6.93 1.50 -2.24
N LEU A 222 -8.00 2.25 -2.52
CA LEU A 222 -9.16 1.76 -3.29
C LEU A 222 -8.78 1.44 -4.75
N GLN A 223 -8.00 2.31 -5.40
CA GLN A 223 -7.47 2.05 -6.75
C GLN A 223 -6.58 0.80 -6.77
N GLN A 224 -5.76 0.59 -5.73
CA GLN A 224 -4.94 -0.61 -5.60
C GLN A 224 -5.77 -1.87 -5.40
N SER A 225 -6.87 -1.78 -4.63
CA SER A 225 -7.82 -2.88 -4.45
C SER A 225 -8.44 -3.31 -5.78
N LEU A 226 -8.90 -2.35 -6.58
CA LEU A 226 -9.48 -2.60 -7.89
C LEU A 226 -8.46 -3.15 -8.90
N SER A 227 -7.25 -2.59 -8.93
CA SER A 227 -6.22 -3.02 -9.88
C SER A 227 -5.65 -4.40 -9.56
N ARG A 228 -5.53 -4.75 -8.27
CA ARG A 228 -4.96 -6.03 -7.84
C ARG A 228 -5.99 -7.15 -7.86
N TYR A 229 -7.22 -6.86 -7.43
CA TYR A 229 -8.30 -7.82 -7.30
C TYR A 229 -9.55 -7.31 -8.03
N PRO A 230 -9.53 -7.23 -9.38
CA PRO A 230 -10.64 -6.66 -10.15
C PRO A 230 -11.96 -7.39 -9.91
N THR A 231 -11.90 -8.69 -9.58
CA THR A 231 -13.06 -9.51 -9.21
C THR A 231 -12.85 -10.05 -7.81
N ILE A 232 -13.83 -9.81 -6.93
CA ILE A 232 -13.87 -10.33 -5.56
C ILE A 232 -15.28 -10.84 -5.27
N ASP A 233 -15.39 -11.98 -4.60
CA ASP A 233 -16.68 -12.66 -4.41
C ASP A 233 -17.68 -11.85 -3.56
N SER A 234 -17.19 -11.06 -2.60
CA SER A 234 -18.04 -10.23 -1.74
C SER A 234 -18.51 -8.92 -2.38
N ASN A 235 -17.91 -8.51 -3.52
CA ASN A 235 -18.10 -7.17 -4.10
C ASN A 235 -17.73 -6.01 -3.13
N GLU A 236 -16.94 -6.27 -2.07
CA GLU A 236 -16.54 -5.29 -1.05
C GLU A 236 -15.08 -4.83 -1.16
N ARG A 237 -14.86 -3.53 -1.30
CA ARG A 237 -13.54 -2.89 -1.27
C ARG A 237 -13.26 -2.40 0.14
N ILE A 238 -12.27 -3.01 0.81
CA ILE A 238 -12.01 -2.76 2.22
C ILE A 238 -10.73 -1.94 2.40
N VAL A 239 -10.84 -0.83 3.12
CA VAL A 239 -9.73 0.00 3.58
C VAL A 239 -9.55 -0.17 5.09
N GLY A 240 -8.34 -0.56 5.51
CA GLY A 240 -7.96 -0.68 6.91
C GLY A 240 -7.22 0.56 7.40
N ILE A 241 -7.80 1.32 8.31
CA ILE A 241 -7.17 2.49 8.92
C ILE A 241 -6.17 2.03 9.98
N ILE A 242 -4.88 2.30 9.79
CA ILE A 242 -3.92 2.19 10.88
C ILE A 242 -4.09 3.41 11.79
N SER A 243 -4.32 3.17 13.08
CA SER A 243 -4.60 4.22 14.07
C SER A 243 -3.57 5.35 14.04
N GLY A 244 -4.07 6.60 14.09
CA GLY A 244 -3.27 7.81 13.92
C GLY A 244 -3.27 8.36 12.48
N TYR A 245 -4.08 7.80 11.58
CA TYR A 245 -4.25 8.34 10.23
C TYR A 245 -4.88 9.75 10.29
N GLN A 246 -4.28 10.70 9.59
CA GLN A 246 -4.73 12.09 9.52
C GLN A 246 -5.65 12.32 8.33
N LEU A 247 -6.92 12.63 8.60
CA LEU A 247 -7.85 13.11 7.60
C LEU A 247 -7.61 14.61 7.39
N ASN A 248 -6.66 14.93 6.51
CA ASN A 248 -6.20 16.31 6.24
C ASN A 248 -6.51 16.83 4.83
N LYS A 249 -7.13 16.01 3.99
CA LYS A 249 -7.63 16.32 2.65
C LYS A 249 -8.98 15.67 2.43
N ASP A 250 -9.70 16.12 1.42
CA ASP A 250 -10.94 15.48 0.99
C ASP A 250 -10.63 14.12 0.33
N ASN A 251 -11.40 13.11 0.71
CA ASN A 251 -11.38 11.78 0.12
C ASN A 251 -12.71 11.55 -0.59
N PHE A 252 -12.67 11.59 -1.92
CA PHE A 252 -13.82 11.33 -2.77
C PHE A 252 -13.99 9.83 -2.96
N ILE A 253 -15.08 9.27 -2.45
CA ILE A 253 -15.37 7.84 -2.50
C ILE A 253 -16.47 7.61 -3.53
N ASN A 254 -16.11 6.91 -4.60
CA ASN A 254 -17.06 6.41 -5.57
C ASN A 254 -17.10 4.88 -5.46
N SER A 255 -18.09 4.35 -4.74
CA SER A 255 -18.14 2.92 -4.44
C SER A 255 -18.74 2.11 -5.58
N ALA A 256 -19.75 2.64 -6.30
CA ALA A 256 -20.48 1.86 -7.29
C ALA A 256 -19.57 1.34 -8.43
N PRO A 257 -19.77 0.09 -8.89
CA PRO A 257 -20.82 -0.86 -8.51
C PRO A 257 -20.47 -1.72 -7.25
N HIS A 258 -19.36 -1.44 -6.58
CA HIS A 258 -18.91 -2.14 -5.39
C HIS A 258 -19.46 -1.50 -4.10
N ASN A 259 -19.27 -2.19 -2.98
CA ASN A 259 -19.43 -1.60 -1.66
C ASN A 259 -18.05 -1.20 -1.13
N THR A 260 -17.92 -0.06 -0.45
CA THR A 260 -16.68 0.33 0.22
C THR A 260 -16.85 0.20 1.73
N ILE A 261 -15.88 -0.43 2.40
CA ILE A 261 -15.82 -0.53 3.85
C ILE A 261 -14.55 0.15 4.32
N ILE A 262 -14.67 1.20 5.11
CA ILE A 262 -13.55 1.86 5.80
C ILE A 262 -13.63 1.42 7.26
N ARG A 263 -12.63 0.66 7.72
CA ARG A 263 -12.64 0.05 9.05
C ARG A 263 -11.30 0.12 9.75
N ASN A 264 -11.24 -0.36 10.99
CA ASN A 264 -9.99 -0.53 11.71
C ASN A 264 -8.99 -1.48 11.00
N ASN A 265 -7.72 -1.42 11.40
CA ASN A 265 -6.68 -2.30 10.86
C ASN A 265 -6.76 -3.72 11.42
N LEU A 266 -6.17 -4.66 10.70
CA LEU A 266 -5.95 -6.03 11.18
C LEU A 266 -4.91 -6.05 12.31
N ASN A 267 -4.88 -7.12 13.11
CA ASN A 267 -3.80 -7.33 14.08
C ASN A 267 -2.50 -7.80 13.39
N ALA A 268 -1.41 -7.90 14.14
CA ALA A 268 -0.11 -8.33 13.61
C ALA A 268 -0.10 -9.76 13.02
N GLN A 269 -1.15 -10.55 13.23
CA GLN A 269 -1.35 -11.87 12.64
C GLN A 269 -2.30 -11.83 11.42
N ASN A 270 -2.59 -10.63 10.90
CA ASN A 270 -3.50 -10.40 9.78
C ASN A 270 -4.95 -10.87 10.02
N LEU A 271 -5.42 -10.82 11.26
CA LEU A 271 -6.79 -11.17 11.64
C LEU A 271 -7.60 -9.91 11.94
N ALA A 272 -8.91 -9.97 11.65
CA ALA A 272 -9.85 -8.91 12.02
C ALA A 272 -9.89 -8.72 13.53
N THR A 273 -10.13 -7.48 13.97
CA THR A 273 -10.19 -7.12 15.39
C THR A 273 -11.38 -6.23 15.67
N THR A 274 -11.75 -6.08 16.94
CA THR A 274 -12.77 -5.12 17.40
C THR A 274 -12.15 -3.86 18.02
N ILE A 275 -10.83 -3.68 17.89
CA ILE A 275 -10.13 -2.52 18.46
C ILE A 275 -10.31 -1.34 17.52
N LEU A 276 -10.78 -0.20 18.05
CA LEU A 276 -10.99 1.01 17.26
C LEU A 276 -9.68 1.54 16.67
N SER A 277 -9.74 2.02 15.44
CA SER A 277 -8.66 2.82 14.86
C SER A 277 -8.98 4.31 14.98
N ASN A 278 -8.02 5.09 15.50
CA ASN A 278 -8.17 6.54 15.57
C ASN A 278 -7.93 7.17 14.19
N ILE A 279 -8.84 8.05 13.78
CA ILE A 279 -8.67 9.00 12.67
C ILE A 279 -8.55 10.40 13.28
N GLU A 280 -7.44 11.07 13.01
CA GLU A 280 -7.22 12.47 13.38
C GLU A 280 -7.84 13.37 12.31
N VAL A 281 -8.97 13.99 12.62
CA VAL A 281 -9.67 14.87 11.68
C VAL A 281 -9.17 16.29 11.84
N THR A 282 -8.50 16.82 10.82
CA THR A 282 -8.04 18.22 10.79
C THR A 282 -9.15 19.16 10.33
N SER A 283 -8.90 20.47 10.29
CA SER A 283 -9.89 21.49 9.89
C SER A 283 -10.42 21.36 8.45
N VAL A 284 -9.74 20.61 7.56
CA VAL A 284 -10.08 20.55 6.13
C VAL A 284 -10.65 19.21 5.69
N GLY A 285 -10.09 18.09 6.17
CA GLY A 285 -10.34 16.79 5.55
C GLY A 285 -11.76 16.26 5.75
N GLN A 286 -12.30 15.64 4.70
CA GLN A 286 -13.63 15.02 4.67
C GLN A 286 -13.61 13.66 3.96
N PHE A 287 -14.63 12.85 4.23
CA PHE A 287 -15.10 11.80 3.36
C PHE A 287 -16.29 12.31 2.56
N VAL A 288 -16.18 12.25 1.23
CA VAL A 288 -17.22 12.72 0.31
C VAL A 288 -17.71 11.52 -0.50
N VAL A 289 -18.90 11.03 -0.17
CA VAL A 289 -19.49 9.86 -0.83
C VAL A 289 -20.24 10.31 -2.09
N LEU A 290 -19.67 9.96 -3.25
CA LEU A 290 -20.18 10.34 -4.56
C LEU A 290 -21.22 9.37 -5.10
N SER A 291 -21.13 8.08 -4.77
CA SER A 291 -22.15 7.07 -5.13
C SER A 291 -21.91 5.75 -4.41
N GLY A 292 -22.95 4.89 -4.37
CA GLY A 292 -22.89 3.53 -3.87
C GLY A 292 -22.89 3.45 -2.35
N ASN A 293 -22.63 2.25 -1.83
CA ASN A 293 -22.66 1.98 -0.39
C ASN A 293 -21.28 2.19 0.23
N VAL A 294 -21.22 2.96 1.31
CA VAL A 294 -20.01 3.18 2.10
C VAL A 294 -20.31 2.88 3.57
N GLU A 295 -19.58 1.93 4.16
CA GLU A 295 -19.62 1.63 5.58
C GLU A 295 -18.37 2.17 6.29
N PHE A 296 -18.58 2.84 7.42
CA PHE A 296 -17.55 3.21 8.38
C PHE A 296 -17.73 2.35 9.63
N ASN A 297 -16.76 1.50 9.95
CA ASN A 297 -16.88 0.50 11.03
C ASN A 297 -15.68 0.51 11.97
N LEU A 298 -15.91 0.46 13.28
CA LEU A 298 -14.85 0.40 14.31
C LEU A 298 -13.83 1.55 14.20
N LEU A 299 -14.32 2.77 13.93
CA LEU A 299 -13.48 3.97 13.84
C LEU A 299 -13.72 4.91 15.01
N ASN A 300 -12.65 5.55 15.47
CA ASN A 300 -12.70 6.63 16.44
C ASN A 300 -12.28 7.95 15.78
N PHE A 301 -13.25 8.84 15.53
CA PHE A 301 -13.01 10.16 14.94
C PHE A 301 -12.55 11.14 16.02
N GLN A 302 -11.29 11.54 16.00
CA GLN A 302 -10.68 12.51 16.90
C GLN A 302 -10.59 13.89 16.22
N VAL A 303 -11.51 14.78 16.57
CA VAL A 303 -11.74 16.02 15.82
C VAL A 303 -10.95 17.19 16.39
N GLN A 304 -10.08 17.78 15.56
CA GLN A 304 -9.28 18.95 15.93
C GLN A 304 -10.09 20.26 15.88
N SER A 305 -9.62 21.28 16.59
CA SER A 305 -10.16 22.64 16.50
C SER A 305 -9.81 23.31 15.16
N GLY A 306 -10.67 24.20 14.66
CA GLY A 306 -10.36 25.06 13.51
C GLY A 306 -11.59 25.43 12.69
N GLY A 307 -11.45 26.48 11.87
CA GLY A 307 -12.51 27.03 11.04
C GLY A 307 -12.98 26.06 9.95
N ALA A 308 -14.28 25.81 9.91
CA ALA A 308 -14.89 24.90 8.94
C ALA A 308 -14.95 25.52 7.54
N VAL A 309 -13.92 25.31 6.71
CA VAL A 309 -14.10 25.36 5.24
C VAL A 309 -15.15 24.32 4.82
N ASN A 310 -15.17 23.22 5.57
CA ASN A 310 -15.83 21.96 5.27
C ASN A 310 -16.46 21.46 6.57
N ASP A 311 -17.76 21.66 6.79
CA ASP A 311 -18.37 21.43 8.12
C ASP A 311 -18.59 19.94 8.44
N GLY A 312 -18.99 19.12 7.46
CA GLY A 312 -19.13 17.66 7.61
C GLY A 312 -17.80 16.91 7.61
N ILE A 313 -17.62 15.91 8.48
CA ILE A 313 -16.51 14.95 8.39
C ILE A 313 -16.85 13.89 7.34
N ILE A 314 -18.08 13.41 7.35
CA ILE A 314 -18.66 12.52 6.35
C ILE A 314 -19.82 13.27 5.71
N LYS A 315 -19.79 13.39 4.38
CA LYS A 315 -20.88 13.95 3.59
C LYS A 315 -21.21 13.06 2.41
N ASP A 316 -22.45 13.10 1.98
CA ASP A 316 -22.84 12.60 0.67
C ASP A 316 -22.90 13.74 -0.36
N ASN A 317 -22.96 13.36 -1.64
CA ASN A 317 -23.11 14.30 -2.75
C ASN A 317 -23.97 13.71 -3.88
N SER A 318 -24.80 12.70 -3.56
CA SER A 318 -25.60 11.99 -4.56
C SER A 318 -26.79 11.25 -3.97
N PRO A 319 -27.97 11.29 -4.62
CA PRO A 319 -29.12 10.47 -4.24
C PRO A 319 -28.90 8.96 -4.26
N GLN A 320 -27.84 8.49 -4.94
CA GLN A 320 -27.47 7.07 -5.03
C GLN A 320 -26.49 6.64 -3.94
N SER A 321 -26.16 7.52 -3.00
CA SER A 321 -25.28 7.19 -1.89
C SER A 321 -26.05 6.51 -0.75
N ALA A 322 -25.40 5.56 -0.10
CA ALA A 322 -25.85 5.01 1.16
C ALA A 322 -24.68 4.97 2.14
N ILE A 323 -24.82 5.65 3.27
CA ILE A 323 -23.79 5.74 4.29
C ILE A 323 -24.23 4.92 5.50
N THR A 324 -23.37 4.00 5.93
CA THR A 324 -23.54 3.22 7.15
C THR A 324 -22.43 3.55 8.14
N ILE A 325 -22.77 3.81 9.40
CA ILE A 325 -21.81 3.96 10.50
C ILE A 325 -22.12 2.88 11.54
N THR A 326 -21.14 2.04 11.84
CA THR A 326 -21.26 0.90 12.76
C THR A 326 -20.14 0.91 13.81
N ASN A 327 -20.48 0.74 15.08
CA ASN A 327 -19.50 0.60 16.18
C ASN A 327 -18.43 1.71 16.23
N CYS A 328 -18.81 2.94 15.90
CA CYS A 328 -17.89 4.06 15.81
C CYS A 328 -17.97 4.96 17.04
N GLN A 329 -16.95 5.79 17.21
CA GLN A 329 -16.90 6.82 18.24
C GLN A 329 -16.51 8.16 17.65
N MET A 330 -16.96 9.23 18.30
CA MET A 330 -16.49 10.60 18.01
C MET A 330 -16.08 11.27 19.31
N HIS A 331 -14.86 11.84 19.31
CA HIS A 331 -14.29 12.60 20.43
C HIS A 331 -13.64 13.88 19.90
N MET A 332 -13.54 14.90 20.73
CA MET A 332 -12.64 16.02 20.44
C MET A 332 -11.19 15.56 20.62
N ALA A 333 -10.29 16.02 19.78
CA ALA A 333 -8.87 15.76 19.95
C ALA A 333 -8.37 16.34 21.28
N ASN A 334 -7.32 15.75 21.86
CA ASN A 334 -6.74 16.22 23.11
C ASN A 334 -6.43 17.72 23.02
N THR A 335 -6.77 18.48 24.06
CA THR A 335 -6.63 19.96 24.18
C THR A 335 -7.67 20.82 23.45
N VAL A 336 -8.57 20.23 22.66
CA VAL A 336 -9.64 20.99 21.99
C VAL A 336 -10.78 21.27 22.96
N GLN A 337 -11.11 22.55 23.14
CA GLN A 337 -12.23 22.99 23.98
C GLN A 337 -13.56 23.07 23.23
N GLN A 338 -13.52 23.26 21.91
CA GLN A 338 -14.68 23.36 21.03
C GLN A 338 -14.28 23.03 19.59
N ILE A 339 -15.16 22.34 18.87
CA ILE A 339 -15.04 22.08 17.43
C ILE A 339 -16.08 22.88 16.62
N GLU A 340 -15.79 23.12 15.35
CA GLU A 340 -16.72 23.77 14.40
C GLU A 340 -17.20 22.79 13.31
N ARG A 341 -17.11 21.49 13.60
CA ARG A 341 -17.37 20.40 12.67
C ARG A 341 -18.58 19.58 13.13
N ARG A 342 -19.29 19.01 12.17
CA ARG A 342 -20.29 17.95 12.35
C ARG A 342 -19.71 16.62 11.90
N LEU A 343 -20.10 15.52 12.53
CA LEU A 343 -19.69 14.20 12.05
C LEU A 343 -20.31 13.92 10.68
N LEU A 344 -21.60 14.21 10.54
CA LEU A 344 -22.39 13.88 9.37
C LEU A 344 -23.11 15.10 8.81
N HIS A 345 -22.96 15.32 7.51
CA HIS A 345 -23.76 16.23 6.71
C HIS A 345 -24.43 15.41 5.61
N ILE A 346 -25.71 15.07 5.80
CA ILE A 346 -26.46 14.23 4.87
C ILE A 346 -27.48 15.07 4.12
N GLN A 347 -27.25 15.27 2.83
CA GLN A 347 -28.13 16.01 1.94
C GLN A 347 -29.03 15.07 1.14
N TYR A 348 -28.51 13.96 0.65
CA TYR A 348 -29.21 12.99 -0.20
C TYR A 348 -29.07 11.56 0.35
N GLY A 349 -29.58 10.59 -0.41
CA GLY A 349 -29.32 9.17 -0.17
C GLY A 349 -29.94 8.62 1.11
N THR A 350 -29.32 7.57 1.64
CA THR A 350 -29.75 6.93 2.90
C THR A 350 -28.64 6.94 3.94
N LEU A 351 -29.03 7.04 5.21
CA LEU A 351 -28.13 7.00 6.35
C LEU A 351 -28.58 5.93 7.35
N THR A 352 -27.67 5.01 7.70
CA THR A 352 -27.85 4.09 8.82
C THR A 352 -26.74 4.30 9.84
N ILE A 353 -27.10 4.51 11.10
CA ILE A 353 -26.18 4.62 12.22
C ILE A 353 -26.55 3.54 13.24
N ASP A 354 -25.59 2.68 13.56
CA ASP A 354 -25.73 1.64 14.57
C ASP A 354 -24.55 1.66 15.54
N ASN A 355 -24.83 1.75 16.83
CA ASN A 355 -23.81 1.74 17.88
C ASN A 355 -22.75 2.85 17.70
N LEU A 356 -23.19 4.08 17.40
CA LEU A 356 -22.35 5.28 17.46
C LEU A 356 -22.34 5.85 18.88
N ASN A 357 -21.16 6.04 19.45
CA ASN A 357 -20.99 6.70 20.76
C ASN A 357 -20.31 8.06 20.61
N VAL A 358 -21.01 9.12 20.99
CA VAL A 358 -20.52 10.50 21.00
C VAL A 358 -20.65 11.03 22.43
N ASN A 359 -19.53 11.42 23.03
CA ASN A 359 -19.52 11.87 24.41
C ASN A 359 -18.66 13.12 24.59
N SER A 360 -19.11 14.03 25.45
CA SER A 360 -18.36 15.21 25.90
C SER A 360 -17.87 16.08 24.75
N ILE A 361 -18.75 16.40 23.80
CA ILE A 361 -18.45 17.29 22.67
C ILE A 361 -18.98 18.69 22.96
N SER A 362 -18.11 19.70 22.83
CA SER A 362 -18.49 21.10 22.71
C SER A 362 -18.34 21.51 21.25
N THR A 363 -19.42 22.01 20.63
CA THR A 363 -19.43 22.30 19.19
C THR A 363 -20.27 23.53 18.85
N GLN A 364 -19.96 24.18 17.73
CA GLN A 364 -20.83 25.21 17.15
C GLN A 364 -21.90 24.62 16.21
N ARG A 365 -21.75 23.36 15.78
CA ARG A 365 -22.63 22.69 14.81
C ARG A 365 -23.41 21.55 15.47
N SER A 366 -24.49 21.09 14.84
CA SER A 366 -25.09 19.80 15.18
C SER A 366 -24.10 18.66 14.88
N ILE A 367 -24.15 17.54 15.61
CA ILE A 367 -23.30 16.37 15.32
C ILE A 367 -23.71 15.71 14.00
N ILE A 368 -25.02 15.64 13.77
CA ILE A 368 -25.63 15.07 12.57
C ILE A 368 -26.56 16.13 12.00
N GLN A 369 -26.36 16.49 10.74
CA GLN A 369 -27.33 17.27 9.98
C GLN A 369 -27.89 16.46 8.82
N ILE A 370 -29.21 16.53 8.69
CA ILE A 370 -29.98 15.90 7.63
C ILE A 370 -30.76 17.01 6.95
N THR A 371 -30.53 17.21 5.65
CA THR A 371 -31.27 18.22 4.88
C THR A 371 -32.43 17.58 4.13
N ASP A 372 -33.19 18.45 3.48
CA ASP A 372 -34.49 18.23 2.86
C ASP A 372 -34.57 17.09 1.82
N THR A 373 -33.48 16.71 1.19
CA THR A 373 -33.46 15.68 0.14
C THR A 373 -33.00 14.29 0.60
N ALA A 374 -32.73 14.11 1.89
CA ALA A 374 -32.40 12.80 2.45
C ALA A 374 -33.63 11.86 2.40
N GLN A 375 -33.39 10.59 2.07
CA GLN A 375 -34.47 9.61 1.95
C GLN A 375 -34.71 8.91 3.29
N LEU A 376 -33.99 7.84 3.60
CA LEU A 376 -34.17 7.06 4.82
C LEU A 376 -33.05 7.35 5.81
N VAL A 377 -33.41 7.72 7.04
CA VAL A 377 -32.46 7.86 8.15
C VAL A 377 -32.82 6.92 9.28
N LYS A 378 -31.90 6.04 9.66
CA LYS A 378 -32.04 5.11 10.79
C LYS A 378 -30.92 5.33 11.80
N ILE A 379 -31.27 5.59 13.05
CA ILE A 379 -30.33 5.69 14.16
C ILE A 379 -30.75 4.68 15.22
N ILE A 380 -29.90 3.69 15.46
CA ILE A 380 -30.15 2.58 16.38
C ILE A 380 -28.96 2.37 17.32
N ASN A 381 -29.25 1.90 18.54
CA ASN A 381 -28.27 1.55 19.57
C ASN A 381 -27.19 2.60 19.84
N SER A 382 -27.47 3.88 19.55
CA SER A 382 -26.49 4.96 19.58
C SER A 382 -26.63 5.78 20.85
N LYS A 383 -25.52 6.35 21.30
CA LYS A 383 -25.41 7.04 22.58
C LYS A 383 -24.80 8.42 22.38
N PHE A 384 -25.50 9.44 22.86
CA PHE A 384 -25.08 10.84 22.80
C PHE A 384 -25.14 11.44 24.21
N GLU A 385 -23.99 11.76 24.79
CA GLU A 385 -23.88 12.26 26.17
C GLU A 385 -23.05 13.55 26.23
N ASN A 386 -23.46 14.47 27.11
CA ASN A 386 -22.72 15.70 27.41
C ASN A 386 -22.36 16.53 26.15
N ILE A 387 -23.34 16.69 25.25
CA ILE A 387 -23.18 17.46 24.02
C ILE A 387 -23.62 18.91 24.27
N THR A 388 -22.67 19.84 24.17
CA THR A 388 -22.91 21.28 24.33
C THR A 388 -22.79 21.97 22.98
N ARG A 389 -23.91 22.49 22.45
CA ARG A 389 -23.90 23.35 21.26
C ARG A 389 -23.89 24.81 21.70
N SER A 390 -22.90 25.60 21.24
CA SER A 390 -22.75 27.00 21.67
C SER A 390 -23.36 28.04 20.72
N GLN A 391 -23.93 27.62 19.57
CA GLN A 391 -24.61 28.54 18.67
C GLN A 391 -25.94 29.03 19.26
N THR A 392 -26.27 30.29 18.97
CA THR A 392 -27.42 31.03 19.54
C THR A 392 -28.72 30.90 18.74
N GLU A 393 -28.72 30.19 17.62
CA GLU A 393 -29.91 29.97 16.79
C GLU A 393 -30.89 29.03 17.50
N GLN A 394 -31.96 29.61 18.07
CA GLN A 394 -32.89 28.96 19.00
C GLN A 394 -33.74 27.82 18.40
N THR A 395 -33.63 27.53 17.10
CA THR A 395 -34.49 26.58 16.39
C THR A 395 -33.75 25.33 15.90
N THR A 396 -32.49 25.11 16.31
CA THR A 396 -31.66 24.01 15.80
C THR A 396 -31.25 23.03 16.90
N GLY A 397 -31.23 21.73 16.58
CA GLY A 397 -30.89 20.68 17.55
C GLY A 397 -29.38 20.56 17.80
N GLY A 398 -28.99 20.21 19.02
CA GLY A 398 -27.57 20.04 19.39
C GLY A 398 -26.95 18.76 18.84
N VAL A 399 -27.67 17.64 18.91
CA VAL A 399 -27.20 16.34 18.40
C VAL A 399 -27.60 16.17 16.95
N ILE A 400 -28.91 16.23 16.68
CA ILE A 400 -29.49 16.05 15.36
C ILE A 400 -30.17 17.34 14.96
N GLU A 401 -29.87 17.81 13.77
CA GLU A 401 -30.58 18.88 13.09
C GLU A 401 -31.17 18.32 11.80
N CYS A 402 -32.48 18.37 11.66
CA CYS A 402 -33.16 17.82 10.50
C CYS A 402 -34.10 18.88 9.91
N ASN A 403 -33.99 19.12 8.61
CA ASN A 403 -34.97 19.90 7.85
C ASN A 403 -35.82 18.93 7.03
N ILE A 404 -37.07 18.75 7.42
CA ILE A 404 -38.02 17.85 6.76
C ILE A 404 -38.95 18.69 5.89
N VAL A 405 -38.94 18.44 4.58
CA VAL A 405 -39.87 19.05 3.62
C VAL A 405 -40.76 17.95 3.01
N GLY A 406 -41.79 18.33 2.24
CA GLY A 406 -42.78 17.38 1.69
C GLY A 406 -42.25 16.28 0.75
N ILE A 407 -40.95 16.27 0.43
CA ILE A 407 -40.26 15.23 -0.35
C ILE A 407 -39.24 14.41 0.46
N SER A 408 -39.06 14.70 1.74
CA SER A 408 -38.15 13.96 2.63
C SER A 408 -38.78 12.60 3.00
N GLY A 409 -38.01 11.53 2.93
CA GLY A 409 -38.46 10.20 3.36
C GLY A 409 -38.48 10.09 4.89
N GLY A 410 -39.51 9.43 5.43
CA GLY A 410 -39.67 9.15 6.85
C GLY A 410 -39.84 7.66 7.11
#